data_AF-A0AB39CHR7-F1
#
_entry.id   AF-A0AB39CHR7-F1
#
_cell.length_a   1.000
_cell.length_b   1.000
_cell.length_c   1.000
_cell.angle_alpha   90.00
_cell.angle_beta   90.00
_cell.angle_gamma   90.00
#
_symmetry.space_group_name_H-M   'P 1'
#
loop_
_entity.id
_entity.type
_entity.pdbx_description
1 polymer ?
#
loop_
_entity_poly.entity_id
_entity_poly.type
_entity_poly.pdbx_seq_one_letter_code
_entity_poly.pdbx_strand_id
1 'polypeptide(L)'
;MRQTAAQTYAARDVRDYTCRNVQQELSIAWNNVERLRQQMPFLQQHERDIAQVRVAYMQQFKIGQRTLLDLLDTENELFDARQALTNGAFDLRVAEYRWLALSHQLLPALGLADPYLEQPDEAAKLQFPDEVLQACLTPLPDTRNLQPIQVNYQSDLKPPVLTPAGQPAGKASGWN
;
A
#
# COMPACT_ATOMS: atom_id res chain seq x y z
N MET A 1 22.57 13.18 33.01
CA MET A 1 21.11 13.39 33.08
C MET A 1 20.52 14.10 31.85
N ARG A 2 21.06 15.24 31.37
CA ARG A 2 20.53 15.89 30.14
C ARG A 2 20.76 15.08 28.86
N GLN A 3 21.95 14.50 28.70
CA GLN A 3 22.29 13.66 27.54
C GLN A 3 21.41 12.41 27.44
N THR A 4 21.17 11.73 28.56
CA THR A 4 20.32 10.53 28.58
C THR A 4 18.86 10.84 28.23
N ALA A 5 18.31 11.95 28.72
CA ALA A 5 16.97 12.40 28.35
C ALA A 5 16.85 12.71 26.86
N ALA A 6 17.84 13.41 26.27
CA ALA A 6 17.87 13.71 24.84
C ALA A 6 17.92 12.44 23.98
N GLN A 7 18.72 11.44 24.37
CA GLN A 7 18.79 10.15 23.68
C GLN A 7 17.45 9.40 23.73
N THR A 8 16.74 9.45 24.86
CA THR A 8 15.39 8.84 24.97
C THR A 8 14.37 9.53 24.05
N TYR A 9 14.38 10.87 23.96
CA TYR A 9 13.49 11.59 23.03
C TYR A 9 13.81 11.23 21.58
N ALA A 10 15.08 11.25 21.19
CA ALA A 10 15.50 10.86 19.85
C ALA A 10 15.06 9.43 19.49
N ALA A 11 15.19 8.47 20.43
CA ALA A 11 14.74 7.10 20.22
C ALA A 11 13.21 6.99 20.03
N ARG A 12 12.42 7.80 20.75
CA ARG A 12 10.96 7.86 20.58
C ARG A 12 10.58 8.45 19.23
N ASP A 13 11.23 9.53 18.82
CA ASP A 13 10.97 10.17 17.53
C ASP A 13 11.28 9.22 16.37
N VAL A 14 12.39 8.50 16.43
CA VAL A 14 12.77 7.48 15.45
C VAL A 14 11.72 6.38 15.38
N ARG A 15 11.27 5.87 16.52
CA ARG A 15 10.22 4.84 16.58
C ARG A 15 8.92 5.33 15.94
N ASP A 16 8.43 6.52 16.32
CA ASP A 16 7.16 7.06 15.84
C ASP A 16 7.21 7.42 14.35
N TYR A 17 8.39 7.82 13.86
CA TYR A 17 8.67 7.96 12.43
C TYR A 17 8.62 6.61 11.69
N THR A 18 9.36 5.61 12.16
CA THR A 18 9.39 4.27 11.57
C THR A 18 8.01 3.63 11.54
N CYS A 19 7.26 3.75 12.63
CA CYS A 19 5.89 3.26 12.76
C CYS A 19 4.97 3.81 11.66
N ARG A 20 4.95 5.13 11.47
CA ARG A 20 4.14 5.78 10.43
C ARG A 20 4.58 5.38 9.02
N ASN A 21 5.89 5.29 8.79
CA ASN A 21 6.41 4.88 7.47
C ASN A 21 5.99 3.46 7.13
N VAL A 22 6.14 2.52 8.07
CA VAL A 22 5.74 1.12 7.86
C VAL A 22 4.25 1.04 7.55
N GLN A 23 3.41 1.72 8.33
CA GLN A 23 1.97 1.76 8.06
C GLN A 23 1.65 2.32 6.67
N GLN A 24 2.30 3.41 6.27
CA GLN A 24 2.13 4.02 4.95
C GLN A 24 2.58 3.07 3.83
N GLU A 25 3.74 2.45 3.96
CA GLU A 25 4.27 1.50 2.98
C GLU A 25 3.37 0.28 2.81
N LEU A 26 2.87 -0.30 3.91
CA LEU A 26 1.90 -1.39 3.87
C LEU A 26 0.59 -0.98 3.18
N SER A 27 0.07 0.21 3.49
CA SER A 27 -1.15 0.73 2.87
C SER A 27 -0.96 0.92 1.35
N ILE A 28 0.16 1.52 0.93
CA ILE A 28 0.49 1.67 -0.49
C ILE A 28 0.62 0.31 -1.18
N ALA A 29 1.32 -0.64 -0.55
CA ALA A 29 1.51 -1.98 -1.10
C ALA A 29 0.16 -2.72 -1.25
N TRP A 30 -0.72 -2.64 -0.26
CA TRP A 30 -2.05 -3.25 -0.32
C TRP A 30 -2.94 -2.63 -1.40
N ASN A 31 -2.96 -1.29 -1.49
CA ASN A 31 -3.69 -0.59 -2.54
C ASN A 31 -3.18 -0.98 -3.94
N ASN A 32 -1.87 -1.23 -4.09
CA ASN A 32 -1.33 -1.72 -5.36
C ASN A 32 -1.82 -3.14 -5.69
N VAL A 33 -1.84 -4.05 -4.71
CA VAL A 33 -2.41 -5.40 -4.88
C VAL A 33 -3.87 -5.31 -5.32
N GLU A 34 -4.67 -4.50 -4.62
CA GLU A 34 -6.09 -4.34 -4.93
C GLU A 34 -6.32 -3.76 -6.33
N ARG A 35 -5.56 -2.73 -6.70
CA ARG A 35 -5.58 -2.16 -8.05
C ARG A 35 -5.28 -3.19 -9.13
N LEU A 36 -4.24 -4.02 -8.93
CA LEU A 36 -3.86 -5.05 -9.89
C LEU A 36 -4.94 -6.15 -9.98
N ARG A 37 -5.53 -6.56 -8.85
CA ARG A 37 -6.68 -7.48 -8.83
C ARG A 37 -7.87 -6.96 -9.61
N GLN A 38 -8.17 -5.67 -9.47
CA GLN A 38 -9.24 -5.01 -10.24
C GLN A 38 -8.92 -4.92 -11.73
N GLN A 39 -7.64 -4.81 -12.11
CA GLN A 39 -7.21 -4.76 -13.51
C GLN A 39 -7.29 -6.13 -14.22
N MET A 40 -7.01 -7.23 -13.50
CA MET A 40 -6.99 -8.59 -14.07
C MET A 40 -8.21 -8.98 -14.91
N PRO A 41 -9.47 -8.78 -14.49
CA PRO A 41 -10.63 -9.16 -15.30
C PRO A 41 -10.67 -8.40 -16.64
N PHE A 42 -10.21 -7.16 -16.70
CA PHE A 42 -10.16 -6.39 -17.95
C PHE A 42 -9.12 -6.94 -18.93
N LEU A 43 -7.94 -7.34 -18.42
CA LEU A 43 -6.91 -7.98 -19.26
C LEU A 43 -7.39 -9.33 -19.81
N GLN A 44 -8.07 -10.12 -18.97
CA GLN A 44 -8.66 -11.40 -19.40
C GLN A 44 -9.77 -11.18 -20.43
N GLN A 45 -10.62 -10.18 -20.23
CA GLN A 45 -11.69 -9.86 -21.16
C GLN A 45 -11.13 -9.39 -22.51
N HIS A 46 -10.13 -8.51 -22.49
CA HIS A 46 -9.47 -8.02 -23.69
C HIS A 46 -8.86 -9.15 -24.53
N GLU A 47 -8.15 -10.11 -23.91
CA GLU A 47 -7.61 -11.27 -24.62
C GLU A 47 -8.71 -12.11 -25.28
N ARG A 48 -9.81 -12.37 -24.56
CA ARG A 48 -10.95 -13.14 -25.07
C ARG A 48 -11.63 -12.46 -26.25
N ASP A 49 -11.81 -11.15 -26.18
CA ASP A 49 -12.47 -10.38 -27.22
C ASP A 49 -11.63 -10.37 -28.50
N ILE A 50 -10.32 -10.12 -28.38
CA ILE A 50 -9.41 -10.17 -29.54
C ILE A 50 -9.31 -11.59 -30.11
N ALA A 51 -9.32 -12.62 -29.26
CA ALA A 51 -9.34 -14.01 -29.72
C ALA A 51 -10.58 -14.31 -30.56
N GLN A 52 -11.75 -13.81 -30.17
CA GLN A 52 -12.98 -13.95 -30.95
C GLN A 52 -12.92 -13.18 -32.28
N VAL A 53 -12.39 -11.95 -32.26
CA VAL A 53 -12.19 -11.14 -33.47
C VAL A 53 -11.27 -11.85 -34.47
N ARG A 54 -10.15 -12.39 -34.01
CA ARG A 54 -9.21 -13.17 -34.83
C ARG A 54 -9.90 -14.38 -35.48
N VAL A 55 -10.77 -15.09 -34.76
CA VAL A 55 -11.55 -16.21 -35.32
C VAL A 55 -12.51 -15.73 -36.41
N ALA A 56 -13.23 -14.63 -36.16
CA ALA A 56 -14.13 -14.05 -37.15
C ALA A 56 -13.39 -13.57 -38.41
N TYR A 57 -12.24 -12.92 -38.25
CA TYR A 57 -11.43 -12.42 -39.37
C TYR A 57 -10.82 -13.56 -40.17
N MET A 58 -10.41 -14.65 -39.52
CA MET A 58 -9.98 -15.87 -40.21
C MET A 58 -11.12 -16.46 -41.07
N GLN A 59 -12.36 -16.46 -40.59
CA GLN A 59 -13.51 -16.92 -41.37
C GLN A 59 -13.79 -15.99 -42.57
N GLN A 60 -13.71 -14.68 -42.38
CA GLN A 60 -13.91 -13.69 -43.46
C GLN A 60 -12.79 -13.75 -44.51
N PHE A 61 -11.55 -13.98 -44.09
CA PHE A 61 -10.41 -14.17 -45.00
C PHE A 61 -10.63 -15.39 -45.91
N LYS A 62 -11.13 -16.51 -45.38
CA LYS A 62 -11.41 -17.73 -46.18
C LYS A 62 -12.42 -17.52 -47.30
N ILE A 63 -13.33 -16.56 -47.15
CA ILE A 63 -14.34 -16.20 -48.16
C ILE A 63 -13.96 -14.92 -48.94
N GLY A 64 -12.74 -14.41 -48.77
CA GLY A 64 -12.22 -13.24 -49.48
C GLY A 64 -12.80 -11.89 -49.05
N GLN A 65 -13.47 -11.80 -47.90
CA GLN A 65 -14.10 -10.56 -47.40
C GLN A 65 -13.16 -9.70 -46.54
N ARG A 66 -12.01 -10.24 -46.12
CA ARG A 66 -11.01 -9.56 -45.29
C ARG A 66 -9.62 -9.85 -45.84
N THR A 67 -8.68 -8.91 -45.69
CA THR A 67 -7.33 -9.08 -46.25
C THR A 67 -6.46 -9.97 -45.36
N LEU A 68 -5.38 -10.52 -45.92
CA LEU A 68 -4.36 -11.22 -45.12
C LEU A 68 -3.72 -10.27 -44.10
N LEU A 69 -3.54 -8.99 -44.47
CA LEU A 69 -2.95 -7.98 -43.59
C LEU A 69 -3.82 -7.77 -42.34
N ASP A 70 -5.13 -7.60 -42.51
CA ASP A 70 -6.08 -7.51 -41.39
C ASP A 70 -6.00 -8.72 -40.45
N LEU A 71 -5.85 -9.93 -41.01
CA LEU A 71 -5.71 -11.15 -40.21
C LEU A 71 -4.41 -11.13 -39.41
N LEU A 72 -3.29 -10.75 -40.03
CA LEU A 72 -1.99 -10.63 -39.36
C LEU A 72 -2.01 -9.56 -38.27
N ASP A 73 -2.69 -8.44 -38.51
CA ASP A 73 -2.86 -7.39 -37.51
C ASP A 73 -3.61 -7.91 -36.28
N THR A 74 -4.71 -8.65 -36.47
CA THR A 74 -5.44 -9.26 -35.34
C THR A 74 -4.64 -10.34 -34.59
N GLU A 75 -3.72 -11.03 -35.27
CA GLU A 75 -2.83 -11.99 -34.61
C GLU A 75 -1.78 -11.29 -33.73
N ASN A 76 -1.25 -10.15 -34.19
CA ASN A 76 -0.36 -9.30 -33.39
C ASN A 76 -1.09 -8.72 -32.18
N GLU A 77 -2.31 -8.20 -32.36
CA GLU A 77 -3.12 -7.71 -31.25
C GLU A 77 -3.40 -8.82 -30.21
N LEU A 78 -3.66 -10.06 -30.67
CA LEU A 78 -3.86 -11.19 -29.77
C LEU A 78 -2.58 -11.54 -29.00
N PHE A 79 -1.43 -11.48 -29.67
CA PHE A 79 -0.14 -11.68 -29.03
C PHE A 79 0.12 -10.64 -27.94
N ASP A 80 -0.11 -9.36 -28.24
CA ASP A 80 0.06 -8.26 -27.29
C ASP A 80 -0.91 -8.38 -26.10
N ALA A 81 -2.18 -8.74 -26.34
CA ALA A 81 -3.17 -8.95 -25.30
C ALA A 81 -2.76 -10.10 -24.34
N ARG A 82 -2.22 -11.20 -24.89
CA ARG A 82 -1.71 -12.33 -24.09
C ARG A 82 -0.47 -11.96 -23.29
N GLN A 83 0.43 -11.18 -23.89
CA GLN A 83 1.61 -10.67 -23.21
C GLN A 83 1.19 -9.77 -22.04
N ALA A 84 0.26 -8.84 -22.26
CA ALA A 84 -0.26 -7.94 -21.24
C ALA A 84 -0.93 -8.71 -20.08
N LEU A 85 -1.74 -9.74 -20.39
CA LEU A 85 -2.35 -10.60 -19.37
C LEU A 85 -1.30 -11.35 -18.53
N THR A 86 -0.27 -11.87 -19.20
CA THR A 86 0.83 -12.59 -18.53
C THR A 86 1.60 -11.65 -17.61
N ASN A 87 2.00 -10.49 -18.11
CA ASN A 87 2.68 -9.46 -17.33
C ASN A 87 1.85 -9.03 -16.12
N GLY A 88 0.55 -8.75 -16.32
CA GLY A 88 -0.36 -8.38 -15.23
C GLY A 88 -0.47 -9.45 -14.14
N ALA A 89 -0.45 -10.74 -14.51
CA ALA A 89 -0.44 -11.84 -13.55
C ALA A 89 0.85 -11.88 -12.73
N PHE A 90 2.02 -11.66 -13.35
CA PHE A 90 3.30 -11.57 -12.65
C PHE A 90 3.39 -10.32 -11.76
N ASP A 91 2.93 -9.17 -12.26
CA ASP A 91 2.89 -7.91 -11.50
C ASP A 91 2.05 -8.07 -10.23
N LEU A 92 0.88 -8.72 -10.32
CA LEU A 92 0.05 -9.03 -9.16
C LEU A 92 0.80 -9.92 -8.15
N ARG A 93 1.48 -10.97 -8.62
CA ARG A 93 2.25 -11.86 -7.74
C ARG A 93 3.41 -11.15 -7.06
N VAL A 94 4.15 -10.33 -7.78
CA VAL A 94 5.24 -9.51 -7.20
C VAL A 94 4.68 -8.54 -6.16
N ALA A 95 3.54 -7.90 -6.43
CA ALA A 95 2.89 -7.00 -5.48
C ALA A 95 2.46 -7.72 -4.20
N GLU A 96 1.89 -8.92 -4.31
CA GLU A 96 1.50 -9.75 -3.16
C GLU A 96 2.71 -10.20 -2.33
N TYR A 97 3.80 -10.65 -2.97
CA TYR A 97 5.03 -10.99 -2.25
C TYR A 97 5.65 -9.78 -1.56
N ARG A 98 5.63 -8.60 -2.20
CA ARG A 98 6.12 -7.36 -1.58
C ARG A 98 5.30 -6.99 -0.35
N TRP A 99 3.98 -7.14 -0.41
CA TRP A 99 3.12 -6.90 0.74
C TRP A 99 3.43 -7.89 1.89
N LEU A 100 3.57 -9.19 1.59
CA LEU A 100 3.95 -10.21 2.57
C LEU A 100 5.32 -9.94 3.22
N ALA A 101 6.28 -9.44 2.45
CA ALA A 101 7.61 -9.08 2.96
C ALA A 101 7.52 -7.89 3.93
N LEU A 102 6.78 -6.84 3.57
CA LEU A 102 6.60 -5.66 4.43
C LEU A 102 5.82 -5.99 5.71
N SER A 103 4.85 -6.89 5.64
CA SER A 103 4.04 -7.32 6.79
C SER A 103 4.71 -8.36 7.69
N HIS A 104 5.96 -8.77 7.40
CA HIS A 104 6.65 -9.88 8.07
C HIS A 104 5.90 -11.23 7.99
N GLN A 105 5.00 -11.39 7.01
CA GLN A 105 4.24 -12.63 6.80
C GLN A 105 4.83 -13.53 5.72
N LEU A 106 5.93 -13.12 5.07
CA LEU A 106 6.56 -13.88 4.00
C LEU A 106 7.06 -15.25 4.45
N LEU A 107 7.82 -15.35 5.55
CA LEU A 107 8.36 -16.63 6.02
C LEU A 107 7.24 -17.61 6.42
N PRO A 108 6.22 -17.20 7.21
CA PRO A 108 5.05 -18.04 7.48
C PRO A 108 4.32 -18.48 6.21
N ALA A 109 4.13 -17.57 5.24
CA ALA A 109 3.47 -17.89 3.98
C ALA A 109 4.25 -18.92 3.13
N LEU A 110 5.58 -18.96 3.28
CA LEU A 110 6.46 -19.93 2.64
C LEU A 110 6.69 -21.20 3.48
N GLY A 111 6.11 -21.29 4.68
CA GLY A 111 6.33 -22.40 5.61
C GLY A 111 7.77 -22.47 6.15
N LEU A 112 8.48 -21.35 6.16
CA LEU A 112 9.85 -21.25 6.67
C LEU A 112 9.87 -20.82 8.13
N ALA A 113 10.80 -21.37 8.90
CA ALA A 113 11.01 -20.99 10.30
C ALA A 113 11.66 -19.59 10.39
N ASP A 114 11.33 -18.86 11.45
CA ASP A 114 11.98 -17.59 11.77
C ASP A 114 13.42 -17.87 12.27
N PRO A 115 14.46 -17.35 11.60
CA PRO A 115 15.85 -17.56 12.02
C PRO A 115 16.20 -16.86 13.34
N TYR A 116 15.34 -15.99 13.88
CA TYR A 116 15.58 -15.20 15.09
C TYR A 116 14.81 -15.68 16.32
N LEU A 117 14.38 -16.95 16.35
CA LEU A 117 13.71 -17.53 17.52
C LEU A 117 14.59 -17.52 18.77
N GLU A 118 15.92 -17.60 18.61
CA GLU A 118 16.87 -17.48 19.71
C GLU A 118 17.29 -16.01 19.91
N GLN A 119 16.56 -15.31 20.77
CA GLN A 119 16.94 -13.97 21.21
C GLN A 119 17.81 -14.04 22.48
N PRO A 120 18.82 -13.16 22.63
CA PRO A 120 19.60 -13.08 23.86
C PRO A 120 18.69 -12.73 25.04
N ASP A 121 18.95 -13.30 26.22
CA ASP A 121 18.15 -13.13 27.43
C ASP A 121 17.94 -11.65 27.80
N GLU A 122 18.87 -10.77 27.43
CA GLU A 122 18.78 -9.33 27.62
C GLU A 122 17.63 -8.69 26.84
N ALA A 123 17.30 -9.20 25.65
CA ALA A 123 16.19 -8.70 24.83
C ALA A 123 14.83 -8.99 25.50
N ALA A 124 14.68 -10.18 26.10
CA ALA A 124 13.48 -10.56 26.84
C ALA A 124 13.26 -9.72 28.11
N LYS A 125 14.31 -9.07 28.63
CA LYS A 125 14.25 -8.18 29.81
C LYS A 125 13.82 -6.75 29.46
N LEU A 126 13.74 -6.39 28.17
CA LEU A 126 13.29 -5.07 27.74
C LEU A 126 11.77 -4.97 27.87
N GLN A 127 11.32 -4.21 28.88
CA GLN A 127 9.90 -3.88 29.04
C GLN A 127 9.56 -2.69 28.15
N PHE A 128 8.95 -2.97 27.00
CA PHE A 128 8.31 -1.93 26.20
C PHE A 128 6.86 -1.78 26.64
N PRO A 129 6.34 -0.55 26.79
CA PRO A 129 4.91 -0.37 27.04
C PRO A 129 4.10 -0.90 25.86
N ASP A 130 3.18 -1.84 26.10
CA ASP A 130 2.32 -2.44 25.06
C ASP A 130 1.53 -1.38 24.28
N GLU A 131 1.17 -0.28 24.95
CA GLU A 131 0.46 0.86 24.37
C GLU A 131 1.16 1.45 23.13
N VAL A 132 2.50 1.45 23.13
CA VAL A 132 3.32 1.95 22.03
C VAL A 132 3.26 1.03 20.82
N LEU A 133 3.33 -0.28 21.06
CA LEU A 133 3.18 -1.30 20.02
C LEU A 133 1.76 -1.26 19.45
N GLN A 134 0.75 -1.14 20.30
CA GLN A 134 -0.64 -1.03 19.89
C GLN A 134 -0.90 0.20 19.03
N ALA A 135 -0.33 1.36 19.35
CA ALA A 135 -0.42 2.56 18.51
C ALA A 135 0.14 2.36 17.09
N CYS A 136 1.12 1.46 16.93
CA CYS A 136 1.65 1.09 15.62
C CYS A 136 0.85 0.01 14.91
N LEU A 137 0.12 -0.82 15.65
CA LEU A 137 -0.71 -1.89 15.11
C LEU A 137 -2.14 -1.45 14.78
N THR A 138 -2.60 -0.29 15.29
CA THR A 138 -3.86 0.28 14.85
C THR A 138 -3.77 0.66 13.37
N PRO A 139 -4.70 0.20 12.52
CA PRO A 139 -4.70 0.60 11.11
C PRO A 139 -4.76 2.12 11.01
N LEU A 140 -4.01 2.69 10.05
CA LEU A 140 -4.11 4.11 9.72
C LEU A 140 -5.59 4.49 9.58
N PRO A 141 -6.08 5.50 10.31
CA PRO A 141 -7.46 5.93 10.18
C PRO A 141 -7.73 6.33 8.73
N ASP A 142 -8.92 6.01 8.21
CA ASP A 142 -9.30 6.34 6.83
C ASP A 142 -9.12 7.85 6.59
N THR A 143 -8.10 8.21 5.82
CA THR A 143 -7.69 9.60 5.64
C THR A 143 -8.54 10.35 4.61
N ARG A 144 -9.46 9.65 3.93
CA ARG A 144 -10.34 10.21 2.90
C ARG A 144 -11.21 11.36 3.41
N ASN A 145 -11.48 11.40 4.71
CA ASN A 145 -12.33 12.40 5.36
C ASN A 145 -11.56 13.35 6.31
N LEU A 146 -10.22 13.38 6.25
CA LEU A 146 -9.46 14.28 7.12
C LEU A 146 -9.63 15.73 6.69
N GLN A 147 -10.14 16.55 7.60
CA GLN A 147 -10.07 18.00 7.47
C GLN A 147 -8.66 18.48 7.83
N PRO A 148 -8.15 19.54 7.19
CA PRO A 148 -6.89 20.15 7.58
C PRO A 148 -6.94 20.51 9.08
N ILE A 149 -5.84 20.26 9.80
CA ILE A 149 -5.69 20.63 11.21
C ILE A 149 -4.75 21.84 11.27
N GLN A 150 -5.14 22.88 12.00
CA GLN A 150 -4.27 24.00 12.33
C GLN A 150 -3.44 23.67 13.57
N VAL A 151 -2.13 23.89 13.46
CA VAL A 151 -1.17 23.65 14.56
C VAL A 151 -0.84 24.99 15.20
N ASN A 152 -1.28 25.18 16.45
CA ASN A 152 -0.99 26.38 17.23
C ASN A 152 0.19 26.11 18.17
N TYR A 153 1.36 26.66 17.82
CA TYR A 153 2.57 26.58 18.64
C TYR A 153 2.49 27.58 19.80
N GLN A 154 2.65 27.08 21.03
CA GLN A 154 2.72 27.92 22.24
C GLN A 154 4.18 28.28 22.56
N SER A 155 4.39 29.45 23.14
CA SER A 155 5.72 29.98 23.49
C SER A 155 6.47 29.20 24.59
N ASP A 156 5.79 28.32 25.32
CA ASP A 156 6.23 27.86 26.63
C ASP A 156 6.76 26.41 26.64
N LEU A 157 7.29 25.91 25.51
CA LEU A 157 7.73 24.51 25.34
C LEU A 157 6.62 23.46 25.61
N LYS A 158 5.36 23.89 25.73
CA LYS A 158 4.20 23.00 25.85
C LYS A 158 3.90 22.37 24.49
N PRO A 159 3.34 21.15 24.47
CA PRO A 159 2.89 20.52 23.24
C PRO A 159 1.94 21.45 22.45
N PRO A 160 2.05 21.52 21.12
CA PRO A 160 1.18 22.35 20.30
C PRO A 160 -0.28 21.88 20.39
N VAL A 161 -1.21 22.82 20.31
CA VAL A 161 -2.65 22.53 20.33
C VAL A 161 -3.14 22.34 18.90
N LEU A 162 -3.86 21.25 18.66
CA LEU A 162 -4.43 20.88 17.36
C LEU A 162 -5.90 21.33 17.28
N THR A 163 -6.25 22.20 16.33
CA THR A 163 -7.63 22.64 16.09
C THR A 163 -8.10 22.27 14.69
N PRO A 164 -9.33 21.71 14.49
CA PRO A 164 -9.88 21.44 13.16
C PRO A 164 -10.05 22.75 12.37
N ALA A 165 -9.59 22.80 11.11
CA ALA A 165 -9.60 24.03 10.29
C ALA A 165 -10.99 24.56 9.89
N GLY A 166 -12.07 23.88 10.29
CA GLY A 166 -13.46 24.23 9.95
C GLY A 166 -14.31 24.76 11.11
N GLN A 167 -13.81 24.81 12.35
CA GLN A 167 -14.56 25.40 13.47
C GLN A 167 -14.19 26.89 13.62
N PRO A 168 -15.15 27.82 13.60
CA PRO A 168 -14.86 29.22 13.91
C PRO A 168 -14.28 29.26 15.32
N ALA A 169 -13.14 29.95 15.49
CA ALA A 169 -12.54 30.21 16.79
C ALA A 169 -13.65 30.65 17.75
N GLY A 170 -13.99 29.81 18.71
CA GLY A 170 -15.04 30.08 19.67
C GLY A 170 -14.79 31.46 20.25
N LYS A 171 -15.74 32.38 20.07
CA LYS A 171 -15.65 33.73 20.60
C LYS A 171 -15.24 33.61 22.06
N ALA A 172 -14.13 34.27 22.42
CA ALA A 172 -13.76 34.46 23.80
C ALA A 172 -14.96 35.06 24.51
N SER A 173 -15.65 34.23 25.30
CA SER A 173 -16.65 34.66 26.25
C SER A 173 -15.92 35.55 27.25
N GLY A 174 -16.00 36.86 27.02
CA GLY A 174 -15.63 37.86 28.01
C GLY A 174 -16.40 37.58 29.28
N TRP A 175 -15.67 37.27 30.34
CA TRP A 175 -16.21 37.29 31.69
C TRP A 175 -16.10 38.73 32.18
N ASN A 176 -17.25 39.32 32.46
CA ASN A 176 -17.38 40.48 33.34
C ASN A 176 -16.85 40.17 34.74
#